data_AF-A0A944N810-F1
#
_entry.id   AF-A0A944N810-F1
#
_cell.length_a   1.000
_cell.length_b   1.000
_cell.length_c   1.000
_cell.angle_alpha   90.00
_cell.angle_beta   90.00
_cell.angle_gamma   90.00
#
_symmetry.space_group_name_H-M   'P 1'
#
loop_
_entity.id
_entity.type
_entity.pdbx_description
1 polymer ?
#
loop_
_entity_poly.entity_id
_entity_poly.type
_entity_poly.pdbx_seq_one_letter_code
_entity_poly.pdbx_strand_id
1 'polypeptide(L)'
;MPLANNLQAEVATTNGRWRDDIIVDPAISRRCHRLKGHRKDKKLVIQRLAALIVRNHKAMQSTVITEVTAKSILRTNRQKLFEEYHLSKMKLQHIDRKIVRSGCPNIEL
;
A
#
# COMPACT_ATOMS: atom_id res chain seq x y z
N MET A 1 -3.28 64.55 0.05
CA MET A 1 -2.57 63.42 0.66
C MET A 1 -3.59 62.32 0.96
N PRO A 2 -3.49 61.14 0.32
CA PRO A 2 -4.48 60.07 0.46
C PRO A 2 -4.11 59.11 1.59
N LEU A 3 -5.06 58.76 2.45
CA LEU A 3 -4.95 57.64 3.37
C LEU A 3 -5.53 56.40 2.71
N ALA A 4 -4.63 55.51 2.28
CA ALA A 4 -4.96 54.24 1.66
C ALA A 4 -5.37 53.19 2.70
N ASN A 5 -6.35 52.36 2.30
CA ASN A 5 -6.45 50.92 2.50
C ASN A 5 -6.09 50.34 3.87
N ASN A 6 -7.08 49.82 4.60
CA ASN A 6 -6.96 48.59 5.42
C ASN A 6 -8.33 48.10 5.92
N LEU A 7 -9.23 47.71 5.01
CA LEU A 7 -10.51 47.05 5.34
C LEU A 7 -10.66 45.66 4.68
N GLN A 8 -9.56 45.03 4.25
CA GLN A 8 -9.56 43.70 3.63
C GLN A 8 -8.64 42.68 4.34
N ALA A 9 -8.34 42.86 5.62
CA ALA A 9 -7.42 41.99 6.36
C ALA A 9 -8.07 41.08 7.42
N GLU A 10 -9.40 41.07 7.58
CA GLU A 10 -10.06 40.30 8.66
C GLU A 10 -10.88 39.08 8.20
N VAL A 11 -10.82 38.70 6.92
CA VAL A 11 -11.59 37.52 6.40
C VAL A 11 -10.69 36.32 6.09
N ALA A 12 -9.46 36.28 6.60
CA ALA A 12 -8.45 35.31 6.17
C ALA A 12 -7.81 34.48 7.28
N THR A 13 -8.52 34.08 8.34
CA THR A 13 -7.95 33.13 9.33
C THR A 13 -8.99 32.42 10.20
N THR A 14 -9.88 31.62 9.61
CA THR A 14 -10.68 30.64 10.39
C THR A 14 -10.57 29.20 9.91
N ASN A 15 -9.82 28.92 8.83
CA ASN A 15 -9.67 27.56 8.31
C ASN A 15 -8.53 26.73 8.94
N GLY A 16 -7.85 27.26 9.96
CA GLY A 16 -6.56 26.72 10.43
C GLY A 16 -6.51 26.07 11.82
N ARG A 17 -7.57 26.09 12.64
CA ARG A 17 -7.42 25.85 14.09
C ARG A 17 -8.17 24.65 14.68
N TRP A 18 -8.73 23.76 13.85
CA TRP A 18 -9.49 22.59 14.33
C TRP A 18 -8.72 21.26 14.28
N ARG A 19 -7.48 21.23 13.78
CA ARG A 19 -6.70 19.99 13.65
C ARG A 19 -5.83 19.66 14.86
N ASP A 20 -5.55 20.62 15.73
CA ASP A 20 -4.57 20.46 16.81
C ASP A 20 -5.19 19.94 18.12
N ASP A 21 -6.52 19.97 18.27
CA ASP A 21 -7.26 19.56 19.48
C ASP A 21 -8.06 18.25 19.32
N ILE A 22 -7.67 17.39 18.36
CA ILE A 22 -8.18 16.02 18.41
C ILE A 22 -7.42 15.31 19.53
N ILE A 23 -8.11 14.94 20.61
CA ILE A 23 -7.57 14.02 21.63
C ILE A 23 -7.28 12.69 20.91
N VAL A 24 -6.04 12.53 20.44
CA VAL A 24 -5.60 11.34 19.74
C VAL A 24 -5.13 10.33 20.77
N ASP A 25 -5.90 9.26 20.97
CA ASP A 25 -5.47 8.14 21.80
C ASP A 25 -4.12 7.58 21.26
N PRO A 26 -3.02 7.66 22.05
CA PRO A 26 -1.70 7.20 21.62
C PRO A 26 -1.69 5.71 21.27
N ALA A 27 -2.54 4.89 21.91
CA ALA A 27 -2.66 3.48 21.63
C ALA A 27 -3.30 3.22 20.25
N ILE A 28 -4.37 3.94 19.93
CA ILE A 28 -5.04 3.85 18.61
C ILE A 28 -4.08 4.33 17.52
N SER A 29 -3.38 5.44 17.73
CA SER A 29 -2.39 5.95 16.77
C SER A 29 -1.25 4.97 16.49
N ARG A 30 -0.64 4.39 17.53
CA ARG A 30 0.42 3.38 17.36
C ARG A 30 -0.10 2.15 16.62
N ARG A 31 -1.30 1.67 16.95
CA ARG A 31 -1.94 0.53 16.30
C ARG A 31 -2.16 0.81 14.81
N CYS A 32 -2.69 1.98 14.48
CA CYS A 32 -2.93 2.39 13.10
C CYS A 32 -1.64 2.54 12.31
N HIS A 33 -0.60 3.13 12.90
CA HIS A 33 0.72 3.23 12.27
C HIS A 33 1.29 1.84 11.92
N ARG A 34 1.21 0.90 12.88
CA ARG A 34 1.64 -0.49 12.66
C ARG A 34 0.87 -1.17 11.54
N LEU A 35 -0.47 -1.06 11.52
CA LEU A 35 -1.29 -1.67 10.47
C LEU A 35 -1.01 -1.06 9.09
N LYS A 36 -0.80 0.26 9.01
CA LYS A 36 -0.39 0.94 7.77
C LYS A 36 0.98 0.47 7.29
N GLY A 37 1.94 0.29 8.20
CA GLY A 37 3.24 -0.32 7.91
C GLY A 37 3.09 -1.71 7.30
N HIS A 38 2.35 -2.61 7.97
CA HIS A 38 2.10 -3.95 7.45
C HIS A 38 1.41 -3.96 6.07
N ARG A 39 0.47 -3.03 5.82
CA ARG A 39 -0.17 -2.88 4.51
C ARG A 39 0.85 -2.51 3.44
N LYS A 40 1.74 -1.54 3.73
CA LYS A 40 2.79 -1.08 2.80
C LYS A 40 3.75 -2.22 2.46
N ASP A 41 4.21 -2.96 3.46
CA ASP A 41 5.10 -4.10 3.27
C ASP A 41 4.45 -5.19 2.42
N LYS A 42 3.16 -5.48 2.65
CA LYS A 42 2.42 -6.46 1.84
C LYS A 42 2.22 -6.01 0.40
N LYS A 43 1.94 -4.72 0.15
CA LYS A 43 1.90 -4.18 -1.22
C LYS A 43 3.25 -4.36 -1.93
N LEU A 44 4.35 -4.11 -1.24
CA LEU A 44 5.70 -4.29 -1.80
C LEU A 44 5.98 -5.77 -2.15
N VAL A 45 5.60 -6.71 -1.28
CA VAL A 45 5.73 -8.15 -1.56
C VAL A 45 4.91 -8.54 -2.79
N ILE A 46 3.67 -8.06 -2.92
CA ILE A 46 2.81 -8.33 -4.08
C ILE A 46 3.46 -7.80 -5.38
N GLN A 47 4.02 -6.60 -5.36
CA GLN A 47 4.74 -6.02 -6.50
C GLN A 47 5.96 -6.86 -6.89
N ARG A 48 6.74 -7.33 -5.90
CA ARG A 48 7.89 -8.21 -6.13
C ARG A 48 7.46 -9.55 -6.72
N LEU A 49 6.40 -10.17 -6.20
CA LEU A 49 5.85 -11.42 -6.74
C LEU A 49 5.38 -11.26 -8.18
N ALA A 50 4.68 -10.16 -8.50
CA ALA A 50 4.28 -9.85 -9.87
C ALA A 50 5.50 -9.73 -10.81
N ALA A 51 6.55 -9.03 -10.37
CA ALA A 51 7.79 -8.92 -11.13
C ALA A 51 8.47 -10.29 -11.34
N LEU A 52 8.48 -11.16 -10.33
CA LEU A 52 9.04 -12.51 -10.43
C LEU A 52 8.25 -13.40 -11.39
N ILE A 53 6.92 -13.30 -11.40
CA ILE A 53 6.06 -14.02 -12.36
C ILE A 53 6.43 -13.61 -13.80
N VAL A 54 6.59 -12.31 -14.06
CA VAL A 54 6.98 -11.81 -15.39
C VAL A 54 8.38 -12.31 -15.77
N ARG A 55 9.35 -12.26 -14.87
CA ARG A 55 10.72 -12.76 -15.12
C ARG A 55 10.73 -14.26 -15.38
N ASN A 56 9.98 -15.04 -14.59
CA ASN A 56 9.86 -16.48 -14.79
C ASN A 56 9.24 -16.80 -16.15
N HIS A 57 8.22 -16.05 -16.58
CA HIS A 57 7.64 -16.21 -17.91
C HIS A 57 8.65 -15.91 -19.03
N LYS A 58 9.43 -14.83 -18.91
CA LYS A 58 10.50 -14.52 -19.87
C LYS A 58 11.57 -15.62 -19.91
N ALA A 59 11.98 -16.13 -18.75
CA ALA A 59 12.93 -17.23 -18.67
C ALA A 59 12.40 -18.49 -19.39
N MET A 60 11.12 -18.83 -19.21
CA MET A 60 10.50 -19.94 -19.92
C MET A 60 10.52 -19.78 -21.45
N GLN A 61 10.34 -18.55 -21.94
CA GLN A 61 10.39 -18.24 -23.38
C GLN A 61 11.82 -18.37 -23.95
N SER A 62 12.84 -18.01 -23.17
CA SER A 62 14.24 -18.11 -23.59
C SER A 62 14.86 -19.50 -23.38
N THR A 63 14.18 -20.41 -22.68
CA THR A 63 14.72 -21.76 -22.41
C THR A 63 14.58 -22.65 -23.65
N VAL A 64 15.68 -23.28 -24.08
CA VAL A 64 15.71 -24.18 -25.24
C VAL A 64 14.79 -25.40 -24.99
N ILE A 65 14.18 -25.93 -26.06
CA ILE A 65 13.20 -27.03 -25.98
C ILE A 65 13.79 -28.32 -25.39
N THR A 66 15.08 -28.55 -25.60
CA THR A 66 15.81 -29.74 -25.12
C THR A 66 16.00 -29.75 -23.59
N GLU A 67 15.87 -28.61 -22.91
CA GLU A 67 16.02 -28.49 -21.46
C GLU A 67 14.71 -28.78 -20.72
N VAL A 68 14.20 -30.00 -20.87
CA VAL A 68 12.91 -30.45 -20.30
C VAL A 68 12.83 -30.22 -18.79
N THR A 69 13.92 -30.51 -18.07
CA THR A 69 14.02 -30.32 -16.61
C THR A 69 13.91 -28.85 -16.21
N ALA A 70 14.62 -27.95 -16.92
CA ALA A 70 14.57 -26.53 -16.64
C ALA A 70 13.16 -25.96 -16.87
N LYS A 71 12.49 -26.36 -17.95
CA LYS A 71 11.08 -25.97 -18.22
C LYS A 71 10.12 -26.48 -17.15
N SER A 72 10.32 -27.71 -16.65
CA SER A 72 9.52 -28.28 -15.57
C SER A 72 9.67 -27.49 -14.26
N ILE A 73 10.91 -27.14 -13.90
CA ILE A 73 11.21 -26.31 -12.72
C ILE A 73 10.57 -24.92 -12.87
N LEU A 74 10.73 -24.29 -14.04
CA LEU A 74 10.15 -22.97 -14.29
C LEU A 74 8.62 -22.97 -14.20
N ARG A 75 7.94 -24.01 -14.72
CA ARG A 75 6.49 -24.21 -14.56
C ARG A 75 6.09 -24.34 -13.10
N THR A 76 6.78 -25.19 -12.34
CA THR A 76 6.52 -25.37 -10.90
C THR A 76 6.70 -24.06 -10.13
N ASN A 77 7.78 -23.33 -10.42
CA ASN A 77 8.05 -22.04 -9.81
C ASN A 77 6.97 -21.00 -10.16
N ARG A 78 6.51 -20.98 -11.41
CA ARG A 78 5.41 -20.11 -11.84
C ARG A 78 4.16 -20.37 -11.00
N GLN A 79 3.77 -21.64 -10.84
CA GLN A 79 2.59 -22.02 -10.07
C GLN A 79 2.70 -21.56 -8.61
N LYS A 80 3.82 -21.86 -7.94
CA LYS A 80 4.09 -21.41 -6.57
C LYS A 80 4.04 -19.88 -6.43
N LEU A 81 4.59 -19.15 -7.40
CA LEU A 81 4.56 -17.69 -7.40
C LEU A 81 3.13 -17.14 -7.55
N PHE A 82 2.29 -17.76 -8.37
CA PHE A 82 0.88 -17.38 -8.51
C PHE A 82 0.06 -17.65 -7.25
N GLU A 83 0.27 -18.81 -6.62
CA GLU A 83 -0.36 -19.17 -5.34
C GLU A 83 0.02 -18.15 -4.26
N GLU A 84 1.31 -17.86 -4.09
CA GLU A 84 1.76 -16.89 -3.07
C GLU A 84 1.29 -15.46 -3.38
N TYR A 85 1.20 -15.08 -4.65
CA TYR A 85 0.62 -13.80 -5.07
C TYR A 85 -0.85 -13.69 -4.69
N HIS A 86 -1.63 -14.74 -4.93
CA HIS A 86 -3.05 -14.79 -4.57
C HIS A 86 -3.24 -14.74 -3.05
N LEU A 87 -2.51 -15.56 -2.30
CA LEU A 87 -2.53 -15.56 -0.84
C LEU A 87 -2.12 -14.20 -0.26
N SER A 88 -1.12 -13.56 -0.84
CA SER A 88 -0.67 -12.23 -0.42
C SER A 88 -1.75 -11.16 -0.67
N LYS A 89 -2.48 -11.23 -1.78
CA LYS A 89 -3.65 -10.36 -2.04
C LYS A 89 -4.76 -10.56 -1.01
N MET A 90 -5.10 -11.81 -0.68
CA MET A 90 -6.11 -12.08 0.35
C MET A 90 -5.69 -11.54 1.72
N LYS A 91 -4.40 -11.71 2.08
CA LYS A 91 -3.84 -11.15 3.32
C LYS A 91 -3.90 -9.61 3.33
N LEU A 92 -3.63 -8.96 2.19
CA LEU A 92 -3.77 -7.50 2.07
C LEU A 92 -5.21 -7.05 2.31
N GLN A 93 -6.19 -7.71 1.68
CA GLN A 93 -7.61 -7.42 1.89
C GLN A 93 -8.04 -7.60 3.36
N HIS A 94 -7.49 -8.61 4.05
CA HIS A 94 -7.75 -8.80 5.48
C HIS A 94 -7.16 -7.66 6.32
N ILE A 95 -5.97 -7.17 5.97
CA ILE A 95 -5.37 -6.01 6.61
C ILE A 95 -6.24 -4.78 6.35
N ASP A 96 -6.69 -4.55 5.13
CA ASP A 96 -7.56 -3.42 4.79
C ASP A 96 -8.86 -3.46 5.61
N ARG A 97 -9.51 -4.63 5.71
CA ARG A 97 -10.69 -4.80 6.59
C ARG A 97 -10.37 -4.52 8.06
N LYS A 98 -9.22 -4.98 8.56
CA LYS A 98 -8.80 -4.70 9.95
C LYS A 98 -8.60 -3.21 10.17
N ILE A 99 -8.00 -2.51 9.22
CA ILE A 99 -7.77 -1.08 9.31
C ILE A 99 -9.11 -0.33 9.35
N VAL A 100 -10.03 -0.63 8.43
CA VAL A 100 -11.38 -0.02 8.38
C VAL A 100 -12.13 -0.28 9.69
N ARG A 101 -12.17 -1.53 10.17
CA ARG A 101 -12.83 -1.89 11.44
C ARG A 101 -12.20 -1.23 12.67
N SER A 102 -10.92 -0.88 12.60
CA SER A 102 -10.21 -0.24 13.71
C SER A 102 -10.42 1.28 13.75
N GLY A 103 -11.16 1.85 12.80
CA GLY A 103 -11.42 3.29 12.74
C GLY A 103 -10.16 4.12 12.49
N CYS A 104 -9.14 3.54 11.85
CA CYS A 104 -7.89 4.26 11.62
C CYS A 104 -8.11 5.45 10.68
N PRO A 105 -7.79 6.69 11.08
CA PRO A 105 -8.00 7.86 10.23
C PRO A 105 -7.05 7.89 9.02
N ASN A 106 -7.48 8.49 7.90
CA ASN A 106 -6.73 8.65 6.64
C ASN A 106 -6.22 7.34 6.02
N ILE A 107 -7.11 6.47 5.55
CA ILE A 107 -6.73 5.48 4.54
C ILE A 107 -7.52 5.80 3.30
N GLU A 108 -6.85 6.42 2.34
CA GLU A 108 -7.28 6.33 0.95
C GLU A 108 -7.09 4.86 0.55
N LEU A 109 -8.22 4.17 0.41
CA LEU A 109 -8.28 2.75 0.08
C LEU A 109 -7.75 2.51 -1.32
#